data_AF-A0A963PVL8-F1
#
_entry.id   AF-A0A963PVL8-F1
#
_cell.length_a   1.000
_cell.length_b   1.000
_cell.length_c   1.000
_cell.angle_alpha   90.00
_cell.angle_beta   90.00
_cell.angle_gamma   90.00
#
_symmetry.space_group_name_H-M   'P 1'
#
loop_
_entity.id
_entity.type
_entity.pdbx_description
1 polymer ?
#
loop_
_entity_poly.entity_id
_entity_poly.type
_entity_poly.pdbx_seq_one_letter_code
_entity_poly.pdbx_strand_id
1 'polypeptide(L)'
;LGVGRAVPIFLIFYASVFPIFVSTLVGIRRVDANLVHAARSLGAPRRLVISHVILPAALPAVVSGARLSMGVAWMALVAGEIVGGDAGIGWRILWYQEFFQMDRVMAAILVVGVLGLAADTALRLLQQRA
;
A
#
# COMPACT_ATOMS: atom_id res chain seq x y z
N LEU A 1 14.03 25.12 -4.48
CA LEU A 1 12.91 24.85 -3.56
C LEU A 1 12.24 23.53 -3.93
N GLY A 2 12.55 22.44 -3.22
CA GLY A 2 11.51 21.63 -2.57
C GLY A 2 10.86 20.43 -3.28
N VAL A 3 11.13 20.13 -4.55
CA VAL A 3 10.38 19.06 -5.26
C VAL A 3 10.90 17.64 -4.97
N GLY A 4 12.17 17.50 -4.56
CA GLY A 4 12.89 16.21 -4.51
C GLY A 4 12.23 15.10 -3.68
N ARG A 5 11.53 15.45 -2.60
CA ARG A 5 10.77 14.48 -1.78
C ARG A 5 9.28 14.47 -2.06
N ALA A 6 8.73 15.50 -2.68
CA ALA A 6 7.30 15.59 -2.94
C ALA A 6 6.85 14.61 -4.04
N VAL A 7 7.69 14.39 -5.05
CA VAL A 7 7.37 13.52 -6.19
C VAL A 7 7.19 12.06 -5.77
N PRO A 8 8.14 11.41 -5.06
CA PRO A 8 7.95 10.02 -4.63
C PRO A 8 6.74 9.85 -3.72
N ILE A 9 6.48 10.81 -2.81
CA ILE A 9 5.33 10.78 -1.91
C ILE A 9 4.01 10.87 -2.70
N PHE A 10 3.92 11.79 -3.65
CA PHE A 10 2.72 11.94 -4.49
C PHE A 10 2.45 10.68 -5.31
N LEU A 11 3.49 10.09 -5.90
CA LEU A 11 3.37 8.84 -6.66
C LEU A 11 2.92 7.67 -5.79
N ILE A 12 3.46 7.53 -4.58
CA ILE A 12 3.01 6.52 -3.61
C ILE A 12 1.54 6.73 -3.27
N PHE A 13 1.13 7.96 -2.95
CA PHE A 13 -0.26 8.27 -2.61
C PHE A 13 -1.20 7.90 -3.76
N TYR A 14 -0.90 8.38 -4.97
CA TYR A 14 -1.70 8.10 -6.16
C TYR A 14 -1.77 6.59 -6.47
N ALA A 15 -0.63 5.89 -6.42
CA ALA A 15 -0.55 4.45 -6.65
C ALA A 15 -1.32 3.62 -5.63
N SER A 16 -1.41 4.09 -4.38
CA SER A 16 -2.01 3.32 -3.28
C SER A 16 -3.51 3.54 -3.14
N VAL A 17 -4.01 4.74 -3.44
CA VAL A 17 -5.40 5.14 -3.19
C VAL A 17 -6.37 4.31 -4.04
N PHE A 18 -6.11 4.12 -5.33
CA PHE A 18 -7.02 3.42 -6.22
C PHE A 18 -7.24 1.94 -5.84
N PRO A 19 -6.19 1.11 -5.65
CA PRO A 19 -6.41 -0.30 -5.32
C PRO A 19 -7.00 -0.49 -3.91
N ILE A 20 -6.67 0.36 -2.94
CA ILE A 20 -7.32 0.36 -1.62
C ILE A 20 -8.81 0.66 -1.77
N PHE A 21 -9.16 1.70 -2.51
CA PHE A 21 -10.56 2.09 -2.71
C PHE A 21 -11.37 1.00 -3.40
N VAL A 22 -10.85 0.44 -4.49
CA VAL A 22 -11.52 -0.64 -5.24
C VAL A 22 -11.70 -1.87 -4.36
N SER A 23 -10.67 -2.28 -3.62
CA SER A 23 -10.75 -3.45 -2.73
C SER A 23 -11.73 -3.23 -1.58
N THR A 24 -11.79 -2.02 -1.05
CA THR A 24 -12.77 -1.62 -0.02
C THR A 24 -14.19 -1.73 -0.57
N LEU A 25 -14.44 -1.22 -1.79
CA LEU A 25 -15.76 -1.29 -2.41
C LEU A 25 -16.18 -2.74 -2.67
N VAL A 26 -15.27 -3.59 -3.13
CA VAL A 26 -15.51 -5.03 -3.30
C VAL A 26 -15.80 -5.70 -1.97
N GLY A 27 -15.05 -5.35 -0.92
CA GLY A 27 -15.26 -5.83 0.46
C GLY A 27 -16.65 -5.52 0.98
N ILE A 28 -17.08 -4.26 0.85
CA ILE A 28 -18.41 -3.81 1.29
C ILE A 28 -19.52 -4.53 0.51
N ARG A 29 -19.36 -4.71 -0.81
CA ARG A 29 -20.36 -5.40 -1.65
C ARG A 29 -20.46 -6.90 -1.38
N ARG A 30 -19.43 -7.51 -0.81
CA ARG A 30 -19.39 -8.94 -0.44
C ARG A 30 -19.95 -9.23 0.95
N VAL A 31 -20.28 -8.21 1.74
CA VAL A 31 -20.92 -8.40 3.04
C VAL A 31 -22.25 -9.10 2.85
N ASP A 32 -22.48 -10.19 3.59
CA ASP A 32 -23.73 -10.95 3.52
C ASP A 32 -24.92 -10.05 3.89
N ALA A 33 -25.88 -9.95 2.97
CA ALA A 33 -27.11 -9.22 3.19
C ALA A 33 -27.86 -9.72 4.42
N ASN A 34 -27.77 -11.02 4.75
CA ASN A 34 -28.40 -11.60 5.93
C ASN A 34 -27.87 -11.02 7.24
N LEU A 35 -26.56 -10.75 7.35
CA LEU A 35 -25.98 -10.08 8.53
C LEU A 35 -26.55 -8.66 8.70
N VAL A 36 -26.72 -7.95 7.60
CA VAL A 36 -27.32 -6.60 7.58
C VAL A 36 -28.80 -6.65 7.94
N HIS A 37 -29.55 -7.61 7.41
CA HIS A 37 -30.97 -7.79 7.71
C HIS A 37 -31.20 -8.21 9.16
N ALA A 38 -30.41 -9.17 9.69
CA ALA A 38 -30.48 -9.60 11.08
C ALA A 38 -30.21 -8.43 12.04
N ALA A 39 -29.18 -7.62 11.79
CA ALA A 39 -28.91 -6.43 12.59
C ALA A 39 -30.06 -5.41 12.57
N ARG A 40 -30.69 -5.19 11.40
CA ARG A 40 -31.86 -4.32 11.28
C ARG A 40 -33.09 -4.88 12.00
N SER A 41 -33.32 -6.20 11.96
CA SER A 41 -34.41 -6.85 12.69
C SER A 41 -34.24 -6.76 14.21
N LEU A 42 -33.01 -6.65 14.70
CA LEU A 42 -32.70 -6.36 16.11
C LEU A 42 -32.83 -4.86 16.47
N GLY A 43 -33.30 -4.01 15.55
CA GLY A 43 -33.49 -2.58 15.79
C GLY A 43 -32.21 -1.73 15.69
N ALA A 44 -31.11 -2.28 15.15
CA ALA A 44 -29.86 -1.53 15.03
C ALA A 44 -30.02 -0.32 14.07
N PRO A 45 -29.66 0.91 14.50
CA PRO A 45 -29.69 2.06 13.62
C PRO A 45 -28.60 1.96 12.55
N ARG A 46 -28.80 2.64 11.41
CA ARG A 46 -27.91 2.57 10.23
C ARG A 46 -26.43 2.81 10.56
N ARG A 47 -26.12 3.71 11.50
CA ARG A 47 -24.74 3.97 11.96
C ARG A 47 -24.11 2.76 12.67
N LEU A 48 -24.89 2.03 13.47
CA LEU A 48 -24.42 0.84 14.19
C LEU A 48 -24.19 -0.32 13.22
N VAL A 49 -25.08 -0.50 12.24
CA VAL A 49 -24.90 -1.50 11.17
C VAL A 49 -23.63 -1.24 10.37
N ILE A 50 -23.34 0.03 10.05
CA ILE A 50 -22.10 0.38 9.33
C ILE A 50 -20.87 0.06 10.17
N SER A 51 -20.82 0.48 11.44
CA SER A 51 -19.61 0.34 12.28
C SER A 51 -19.37 -1.07 12.81
N HIS A 52 -20.42 -1.82 13.17
CA HIS A 52 -20.32 -3.13 13.83
C HIS A 52 -20.59 -4.33 12.93
N VAL A 53 -21.15 -4.13 11.73
CA VAL A 53 -21.40 -5.23 10.79
C VAL A 53 -20.58 -5.05 9.52
N ILE A 54 -20.78 -3.93 8.83
CA ILE A 54 -20.15 -3.71 7.51
C ILE A 54 -18.64 -3.48 7.65
N LEU A 55 -18.20 -2.60 8.57
CA LEU A 55 -16.79 -2.29 8.76
C LEU A 55 -15.95 -3.52 9.11
N PRO A 56 -16.28 -4.31 10.15
CA PRO A 56 -15.49 -5.49 10.49
C PRO A 56 -15.57 -6.57 9.41
N ALA A 57 -16.71 -6.76 8.73
CA ALA A 57 -16.83 -7.72 7.64
C ALA A 57 -16.03 -7.32 6.39
N ALA A 58 -15.90 -6.02 6.11
CA ALA A 58 -15.10 -5.51 5.00
C ALA A 58 -13.61 -5.36 5.35
N LEU A 59 -13.24 -5.35 6.63
CA LEU A 59 -11.88 -5.12 7.11
C LEU A 59 -10.83 -6.06 6.47
N PRO A 60 -11.07 -7.38 6.34
CA PRO A 60 -10.12 -8.28 5.67
C PRO A 60 -9.89 -7.92 4.21
N ALA A 61 -10.92 -7.42 3.52
CA ALA A 61 -10.82 -6.99 2.12
C ALA A 61 -10.07 -5.64 1.99
N VAL A 62 -10.27 -4.71 2.92
CA VAL A 62 -9.49 -3.46 2.99
C VAL A 62 -8.01 -3.77 3.22
N VAL A 63 -7.73 -4.67 4.16
CA VAL A 63 -6.37 -5.12 4.50
C VAL A 63 -5.71 -5.84 3.32
N SER A 64 -6.47 -6.66 2.58
CA SER A 64 -6.01 -7.28 1.33
C SER A 64 -5.69 -6.24 0.25
N GLY A 65 -6.54 -5.22 0.11
CA GLY A 65 -6.32 -4.10 -0.80
C GLY A 65 -5.09 -3.28 -0.46
N ALA A 66 -4.87 -2.99 0.82
CA ALA A 66 -3.68 -2.30 1.31
C ALA A 66 -2.40 -3.08 0.96
N ARG A 67 -2.43 -4.42 1.07
CA ARG A 67 -1.29 -5.26 0.67
C ARG A 67 -1.02 -5.21 -0.83
N LEU A 68 -2.05 -5.27 -1.67
CA LEU A 68 -1.89 -5.11 -3.12
C LEU A 68 -1.30 -3.73 -3.45
N SER A 69 -1.84 -2.68 -2.82
CA SER A 69 -1.33 -1.31 -2.96
C SER A 69 0.11 -1.16 -2.53
N MET A 70 0.59 -1.91 -1.53
CA MET A 70 2.00 -1.85 -1.12
C MET A 70 2.94 -2.18 -2.26
N GLY A 71 2.64 -3.23 -3.04
CA GLY A 71 3.49 -3.61 -4.18
C GLY A 71 3.57 -2.50 -5.23
N VAL A 72 2.43 -1.89 -5.55
CA VAL A 72 2.36 -0.78 -6.51
C VAL A 72 3.05 0.47 -5.96
N ALA A 73 2.83 0.78 -4.68
CA ALA A 73 3.47 1.89 -3.97
C ALA A 73 4.99 1.75 -3.93
N TRP A 74 5.48 0.53 -3.71
CA TRP A 74 6.91 0.23 -3.71
C TRP A 74 7.56 0.53 -5.07
N MET A 75 6.93 0.08 -6.16
CA MET A 75 7.39 0.38 -7.51
C MET A 75 7.35 1.89 -7.80
N ALA A 76 6.27 2.56 -7.38
CA ALA A 76 6.10 4.00 -7.55
C ALA A 76 7.12 4.82 -6.76
N LEU A 77 7.48 4.40 -5.54
CA LEU A 77 8.53 5.01 -4.72
C LEU A 77 9.87 4.95 -5.45
N VAL A 78 10.29 3.75 -5.87
CA VAL A 78 11.59 3.56 -6.54
C VAL A 78 11.64 4.36 -7.85
N ALA A 79 10.59 4.32 -8.65
CA ALA A 79 10.49 5.12 -9.87
C ALA A 79 10.55 6.64 -9.56
N GLY A 80 9.87 7.08 -8.49
CA GLY A 80 9.89 8.47 -8.05
C GLY A 80 11.28 8.93 -7.60
N GLU A 81 12.01 8.11 -6.85
CA GLU A 81 13.39 8.41 -6.42
C GLU A 81 14.34 8.52 -7.62
N ILE A 82 14.12 7.73 -8.68
CA ILE A 82 14.94 7.74 -9.90
C ILE A 82 14.66 8.98 -10.75
N VAL A 83 13.39 9.37 -10.92
CA VAL A 83 12.99 10.44 -11.85
C VAL A 83 13.10 11.84 -11.24
N GLY A 84 12.74 11.99 -9.97
CA GLY A 84 12.58 13.30 -9.35
C GLY A 84 13.34 13.48 -8.04
N GLY A 85 14.04 12.44 -7.57
CA GLY A 85 14.78 12.49 -6.32
C GLY A 85 16.14 13.17 -6.47
N ASP A 86 16.53 13.91 -5.44
CA ASP A 86 17.90 14.34 -5.14
C ASP A 86 18.50 13.51 -3.97
N ALA A 87 17.74 12.52 -3.50
CA ALA A 87 18.09 11.61 -2.43
C ALA A 87 17.30 10.30 -2.59
N GLY A 88 17.71 9.26 -1.86
CA GLY A 88 17.08 7.93 -1.91
C GLY A 88 18.00 6.87 -2.46
N ILE A 89 17.57 5.61 -2.38
CA ILE A 89 18.36 4.48 -2.87
C ILE A 89 18.24 4.38 -4.39
N GLY A 90 17.04 4.64 -4.93
CA GLY A 90 16.79 4.72 -6.37
C GLY A 90 17.67 5.76 -7.07
N TRP A 91 17.81 6.95 -6.48
CA TRP A 91 18.71 7.98 -7.00
C TRP A 91 20.19 7.54 -6.96
N ARG A 92 20.63 6.91 -5.87
CA ARG A 92 22.01 6.43 -5.72
C ARG A 92 22.40 5.37 -6.75
N ILE A 93 21.44 4.57 -7.22
CA ILE A 93 21.68 3.61 -8.31
C ILE A 93 22.16 4.35 -9.56
N LEU A 94 21.47 5.42 -9.96
CA LEU A 94 21.87 6.25 -11.09
C LEU A 94 23.22 6.94 -10.85
N TRP A 95 23.43 7.47 -9.65
CA TRP A 95 24.69 8.10 -9.28
C TRP A 95 25.88 7.13 -9.43
N TYR A 96 25.79 5.92 -8.86
CA TYR A 96 26.86 4.93 -8.99
C TYR A 96 27.05 4.44 -10.43
N GLN A 97 25.97 4.37 -11.21
CA GLN A 97 26.02 4.02 -12.63
C GLN A 97 26.83 5.06 -13.43
N GLU A 98 26.67 6.35 -13.14
CA GLU A 98 27.41 7.43 -13.81
C GLU A 98 28.93 7.35 -13.56
N PHE A 99 29.34 6.92 -12.36
CA PHE A 99 30.74 6.69 -12.01
C PHE A 99 31.23 5.26 -12.34
N PHE A 100 30.45 4.47 -13.09
CA PHE A 100 30.76 3.08 -13.45
C PHE A 100 31.08 2.15 -12.26
N GLN A 101 30.54 2.44 -11.07
CA GLN A 101 30.76 1.65 -9.85
C GLN A 101 29.73 0.52 -9.75
N MET A 102 29.83 -0.46 -10.66
CA MET A 102 28.82 -1.53 -10.81
C MET A 102 28.66 -2.39 -9.55
N ASP A 103 29.73 -2.59 -8.77
CA ASP A 103 29.64 -3.28 -7.48
C ASP A 103 28.63 -2.61 -6.54
N ARG A 104 28.62 -1.26 -6.53
CA ARG A 104 27.70 -0.47 -5.70
C ARG A 104 26.29 -0.40 -6.27
N VAL A 105 26.15 -0.40 -7.60
CA VAL A 105 24.84 -0.50 -8.28
C VAL A 105 24.16 -1.81 -7.87
N MET A 106 24.87 -2.94 -7.95
CA MET A 106 24.35 -4.24 -7.56
C MET A 106 23.97 -4.30 -6.08
N ALA A 107 24.83 -3.77 -5.20
CA ALA A 107 24.53 -3.68 -3.77
C ALA A 107 23.27 -2.85 -3.50
N ALA A 108 23.09 -1.71 -4.18
CA ALA A 108 21.91 -0.87 -4.01
C ALA A 108 20.62 -1.57 -4.50
N ILE A 109 20.66 -2.28 -5.63
CA ILE A 109 19.52 -3.07 -6.14
C ILE A 109 19.14 -4.17 -5.13
N LEU A 110 20.13 -4.88 -4.55
CA LEU A 110 19.87 -5.88 -3.52
C LEU A 110 19.21 -5.27 -2.28
N VAL A 111 19.67 -4.11 -1.83
CA VAL A 111 19.07 -3.39 -0.68
C VAL A 111 17.62 -3.03 -0.97
N VAL A 112 17.29 -2.53 -2.17
CA VAL A 112 15.90 -2.25 -2.58
C VAL A 112 15.07 -3.53 -2.54
N GLY A 113 15.58 -4.64 -3.10
CA GLY A 113 14.88 -5.93 -3.06
C GLY A 113 14.58 -6.40 -1.63
N VAL A 114 15.58 -6.34 -0.75
CA VAL A 114 15.44 -6.74 0.66
C VAL A 114 14.46 -5.86 1.41
N LEU A 115 14.50 -4.53 1.22
CA LEU A 115 13.56 -3.61 1.87
C LEU A 115 12.12 -3.84 1.38
N GLY A 116 11.93 -4.07 0.08
CA GLY A 116 10.62 -4.40 -0.48
C GLY A 116 10.06 -5.70 0.10
N LEU A 117 10.90 -6.75 0.19
CA LEU A 117 10.53 -8.02 0.81
C LEU A 117 10.23 -7.88 2.31
N ALA A 118 11.05 -7.12 3.04
CA ALA A 118 10.84 -6.87 4.46
C ALA A 118 9.50 -6.15 4.69
N ALA A 119 9.17 -5.18 3.84
CA ALA A 119 7.92 -4.44 3.94
C ALA A 119 6.69 -5.28 3.57
N ASP A 120 6.74 -6.10 2.51
CA ASP A 120 5.67 -7.06 2.18
C ASP A 120 5.49 -8.08 3.32
N THR A 121 6.58 -8.58 3.89
CA THR A 121 6.53 -9.55 5.00
C THR A 121 5.94 -8.92 6.27
N ALA A 122 6.35 -7.70 6.62
CA ALA A 122 5.80 -6.98 7.76
C ALA A 122 4.28 -6.77 7.63
N LEU A 123 3.81 -6.41 6.44
CA LEU A 123 2.37 -6.31 6.17
C LEU A 123 1.68 -7.66 6.31
N ARG A 124 2.21 -8.73 5.71
CA ARG A 124 1.64 -10.08 5.84
C ARG A 124 1.48 -10.51 7.30
N LEU A 125 2.47 -10.24 8.15
CA LEU A 125 2.41 -10.57 9.57
C LEU A 125 1.33 -9.75 10.30
N LEU A 126 1.12 -8.49 9.91
CA LEU A 126 0.01 -7.69 10.44
C LEU A 126 -1.35 -8.23 9.99
N GLN A 127 -1.47 -8.72 8.75
CA GLN A 127 -2.72 -9.33 8.27
C GLN A 127 -3.11 -10.59 9.04
N GLN A 128 -2.13 -11.42 9.42
CA GLN A 128 -2.39 -12.65 10.16
C GLN A 128 -2.91 -12.42 11.59
N ARG A 129 -2.79 -11.20 12.11
CA ARG A 129 -3.25 -10.81 13.46
C ARG A 129 -4.61 -10.09 13.46
N ALA A 130 -5.16 -9.76 12.30
CA ALA A 130 -6.43 -9.06 12.12
C ALA A 130 -7.53 -10.03 11.68
#